data_AF-A0A7L5ZHC6-F1
#
_entry.id   AF-A0A7L5ZHC6-F1
#
_cell.length_a   1.000
_cell.length_b   1.000
_cell.length_c   1.000
_cell.angle_alpha   90.00
_cell.angle_beta   90.00
_cell.angle_gamma   90.00
#
_symmetry.space_group_name_H-M   'P 1'
#
loop_
_entity.id
_entity.type
_entity.pdbx_description
1 polymer ?
#
loop_
_entity_poly.entity_id
_entity_poly.type
_entity_poly.pdbx_seq_one_letter_code
_entity_poly.pdbx_strand_id
1 'polypeptide(L)'
;MWLRAQLTGIVVSSCVWIVLVAAAPVIAALLVVAMATITAGWNTPAGVWWRYGVRPVPELVADQVWDAVVPVRSLRGRGQPRLWWARWGVEVVAASTGQLVLSDSLVDQIARRRIAGDKLAALLLHAIGCEPVTSSRMVAAVNCFCWLWVLVTSLTRPFGRRARRLPLIGAAWKLRWIIFGIAIVQSWLEGRWPALIGVAIIAVLSAVGPRLAAAWEDRAQQLGDDKVIAEGYGPVLAGLIVGPQSRLPDLERARRLTGTGP
;
A
#
# COMPACT_ATOMS: atom_id res chain seq x y z
N MET A 1 -1.92 -7.21 13.12
CA MET A 1 -0.60 -7.17 12.43
C MET A 1 -0.40 -5.88 11.65
N TRP A 2 -1.37 -5.41 10.87
CA TRP A 2 -1.32 -4.12 10.17
C TRP A 2 -0.96 -2.91 11.04
N LEU A 3 -1.60 -2.75 12.21
CA LEU A 3 -1.30 -1.63 13.13
C LEU A 3 0.19 -1.61 13.55
N ARG A 4 0.83 -2.78 13.64
CA ARG A 4 2.25 -2.89 13.97
C ARG A 4 3.12 -2.27 12.84
N ALA A 5 2.77 -2.49 11.57
CA ALA A 5 3.45 -1.86 10.44
C ALA A 5 3.40 -0.33 10.48
N GLN A 6 2.35 0.23 11.08
CA GLN A 6 2.17 1.67 11.20
C GLN A 6 2.73 2.25 12.52
N LEU A 7 3.27 1.46 13.44
CA LEU A 7 3.80 1.95 14.73
C LEU A 7 4.80 3.10 14.55
N THR A 8 5.70 2.99 13.58
CA THR A 8 6.67 4.05 13.27
C THR A 8 5.99 5.33 12.80
N GLY A 9 5.03 5.19 11.87
CA GLY A 9 4.26 6.33 11.38
C GLY A 9 3.45 6.98 12.48
N ILE A 10 2.78 6.18 13.32
CA ILE A 10 1.95 6.65 14.43
C ILE A 10 2.80 7.41 15.43
N VAL A 11 3.94 6.88 15.87
CA VAL A 11 4.76 7.54 16.88
C VAL A 11 5.38 8.84 16.34
N VAL A 12 5.92 8.82 15.12
CA VAL A 12 6.49 10.03 14.50
C VAL A 12 5.40 11.08 14.27
N SER A 13 4.24 10.69 13.73
CA SER A 13 3.12 11.59 13.56
C SER A 13 2.60 12.14 14.89
N SER A 14 2.49 11.32 15.94
CA SER A 14 2.08 11.77 17.27
C SER A 14 3.03 12.83 17.83
N CYS A 15 4.34 12.64 17.71
CA CYS A 15 5.32 13.65 18.13
C CYS A 15 5.13 14.97 17.38
N VAL A 16 4.92 14.92 16.06
CA VAL A 16 4.68 16.13 15.26
C VAL A 16 3.35 16.78 15.63
N TRP A 17 2.30 16.00 15.86
CA TRP A 17 0.99 16.49 16.30
C TRP A 17 1.07 17.19 17.66
N ILE A 18 1.83 16.65 18.61
CA ILE A 18 2.03 17.28 19.92
C ILE A 18 2.71 18.65 19.75
N VAL A 19 3.77 18.73 18.95
CA VAL A 19 4.46 20.00 18.67
C VAL A 19 3.53 20.98 17.94
N LEU A 20 2.75 20.50 16.96
CA LEU A 20 1.85 21.33 16.17
C LEU A 20 0.67 21.86 17.01
N VAL A 21 0.10 21.04 17.88
CA VAL A 21 -0.96 21.46 18.82
C VAL A 21 -0.43 22.52 19.79
N ALA A 22 0.80 22.34 20.29
CA ALA A 22 1.43 23.30 21.20
C ALA A 22 1.77 24.63 20.51
N ALA A 23 2.22 24.60 19.26
CA ALA A 23 2.64 25.80 18.53
C ALA A 23 1.47 26.52 17.81
N ALA A 24 0.50 25.79 17.28
CA ALA A 24 -0.57 26.30 16.44
C ALA A 24 -1.87 25.48 16.57
N PRO A 25 -2.61 25.62 17.68
CA PRO A 25 -3.77 24.78 17.99
C PRO A 25 -4.91 24.90 16.97
N VAL A 26 -5.11 26.09 16.38
CA VAL A 26 -6.15 26.29 15.35
C VAL A 26 -5.83 25.52 14.07
N ILE A 27 -4.56 25.51 13.64
CA ILE A 27 -4.12 24.76 12.45
C ILE A 27 -4.27 23.25 12.72
N ALA A 28 -3.89 22.80 13.90
CA ALA A 28 -4.07 21.42 14.32
C ALA A 28 -5.55 21.00 14.27
N ALA A 29 -6.46 21.82 14.82
CA ALA A 29 -7.89 21.54 14.78
C ALA A 29 -8.45 21.45 13.35
N LEU A 30 -8.07 22.37 12.46
CA LEU A 30 -8.47 22.33 11.05
C LEU A 30 -7.98 21.07 10.35
N LEU A 31 -6.75 20.63 10.61
CA LEU A 31 -6.19 19.41 10.04
C LEU A 31 -6.90 18.15 10.57
N VAL A 32 -7.30 18.11 11.85
CA VAL A 32 -8.10 17.00 12.41
C VAL A 32 -9.47 16.94 11.73
N VAL A 33 -10.12 18.08 11.55
CA VAL A 33 -11.41 18.15 10.84
C VAL A 33 -11.26 17.70 9.38
N ALA A 34 -10.23 18.16 8.67
CA ALA A 34 -9.93 17.71 7.32
C ALA A 34 -9.64 16.20 7.25
N MET A 35 -8.95 15.65 8.25
CA MET A 35 -8.68 14.21 8.33
C MET A 35 -9.97 13.40 8.53
N ALA A 36 -10.85 13.88 9.40
CA ALA A 36 -12.15 13.25 9.66
C ALA A 36 -13.04 13.27 8.41
N THR A 37 -13.08 14.37 7.66
CA THR A 37 -13.86 14.46 6.41
C THR A 37 -13.29 13.57 5.31
N ILE A 38 -11.96 13.49 5.16
CA ILE A 38 -11.31 12.57 4.20
C ILE A 38 -11.60 11.11 4.57
N THR A 39 -11.54 10.76 5.85
CA THR A 39 -11.82 9.40 6.32
C THR A 39 -13.30 9.03 6.10
N ALA A 40 -14.21 9.98 6.35
CA ALA A 40 -15.64 9.80 6.09
C ALA A 40 -15.92 9.63 4.58
N GLY A 41 -15.23 10.41 3.74
CA GLY A 41 -15.31 10.37 2.28
C GLY A 41 -14.51 9.23 1.61
N TRP A 42 -13.76 8.42 2.36
CA TRP A 42 -12.77 7.49 1.81
C TRP A 42 -13.32 6.47 0.80
N ASN A 43 -14.51 5.94 1.08
CA ASN A 43 -15.18 4.93 0.24
C ASN A 43 -16.17 5.55 -0.77
N THR A 44 -16.25 6.89 -0.82
CA THR A 44 -17.12 7.60 -1.76
C THR A 44 -16.42 7.77 -3.11
N PRO A 45 -17.18 7.97 -4.21
CA PRO A 45 -16.58 8.26 -5.52
C PRO A 45 -15.63 9.46 -5.50
N ALA A 46 -15.90 10.47 -4.67
CA ALA A 46 -15.02 11.63 -4.50
C ALA A 46 -13.67 11.26 -3.83
N GLY A 47 -13.70 10.39 -2.81
CA GLY A 47 -12.47 9.90 -2.17
C GLY A 47 -11.63 9.03 -3.11
N VAL A 48 -12.29 8.21 -3.93
CA VAL A 48 -11.64 7.38 -4.95
C VAL A 48 -11.04 8.25 -6.07
N TRP A 49 -11.78 9.29 -6.50
CA TRP A 49 -11.30 10.29 -7.44
C TRP A 49 -10.06 11.01 -6.92
N TRP A 50 -10.08 11.46 -5.66
CA TRP A 50 -8.94 12.13 -5.04
C TRP A 50 -7.69 11.24 -4.97
N ARG A 51 -7.86 9.94 -4.68
CA ARG A 51 -6.75 8.99 -4.52
C ARG A 51 -6.08 8.59 -5.82
N TYR A 52 -6.86 8.34 -6.88
CA TYR A 52 -6.34 7.74 -8.11
C TYR A 52 -6.58 8.58 -9.37
N GLY A 53 -7.17 9.77 -9.24
CA GLY A 53 -7.49 10.64 -10.37
C GLY A 53 -8.46 9.98 -11.34
N VAL A 54 -9.54 9.42 -10.82
CA VAL A 54 -10.39 8.48 -11.54
C VAL A 54 -11.27 9.15 -12.60
N ARG A 55 -11.53 8.46 -13.71
CA ARG A 55 -12.58 8.75 -14.69
C ARG A 55 -13.46 7.51 -14.94
N PRO A 56 -14.72 7.68 -15.37
CA PRO A 56 -15.53 6.53 -15.78
C PRO A 56 -14.87 5.83 -16.99
N VAL A 57 -14.92 4.50 -16.97
CA VAL A 57 -14.38 3.66 -18.06
C VAL A 57 -15.31 3.74 -19.27
N PRO A 58 -14.80 3.80 -20.52
CA PRO A 58 -15.64 3.71 -21.72
C PRO A 58 -16.45 2.41 -21.76
N GLU A 59 -17.69 2.46 -22.23
CA GLU A 59 -18.63 1.31 -22.24
C GLU A 59 -18.06 0.07 -22.93
N LEU A 60 -17.36 0.25 -24.05
CA LEU A 60 -16.69 -0.84 -24.78
C LEU A 60 -15.70 -1.64 -23.91
N VAL A 61 -14.98 -0.96 -23.03
CA VAL A 61 -14.01 -1.60 -22.13
C VAL A 61 -14.73 -2.22 -20.93
N ALA A 62 -15.81 -1.58 -20.46
CA ALA A 62 -16.63 -2.12 -19.39
C ALA A 62 -17.24 -3.47 -19.80
N ASP A 63 -17.78 -3.59 -21.02
CA ASP A 63 -18.38 -4.84 -21.52
C ASP A 63 -17.35 -5.97 -21.60
N GLN A 64 -16.14 -5.69 -22.10
CA GLN A 64 -15.07 -6.68 -22.16
C GLN A 64 -14.60 -7.14 -20.78
N VAL A 65 -14.58 -6.22 -19.81
CA VAL A 65 -14.31 -6.56 -18.41
C VAL A 65 -15.45 -7.42 -17.83
N TRP A 66 -16.70 -7.10 -18.16
CA TRP A 66 -17.84 -7.89 -17.70
C TRP A 66 -17.83 -9.30 -18.25
N ASP A 67 -17.57 -9.48 -19.54
CA ASP A 67 -17.44 -10.80 -20.17
C ASP A 67 -16.36 -11.66 -19.48
N ALA A 68 -15.23 -11.06 -19.10
CA ALA A 68 -14.18 -11.75 -18.36
C ALA A 68 -14.56 -12.07 -16.91
N VAL A 69 -15.48 -11.33 -16.31
CA VAL A 69 -15.94 -11.47 -14.93
C VAL A 69 -17.10 -12.46 -14.78
N VAL A 70 -17.94 -12.66 -15.81
CA VAL A 70 -19.04 -13.63 -15.86
C VAL A 70 -18.67 -15.04 -15.34
N PRO A 71 -17.52 -15.64 -15.69
CA PRO A 71 -17.16 -16.97 -15.19
C PRO A 71 -16.78 -17.01 -13.70
N VAL A 72 -16.58 -15.87 -13.03
CA VAL A 72 -16.14 -15.81 -11.63
C VAL A 72 -17.31 -16.07 -10.67
N ARG A 73 -17.22 -17.13 -9.87
CA ARG A 73 -18.32 -17.57 -8.98
C ARG A 73 -18.68 -16.53 -7.93
N SER A 74 -17.71 -15.81 -7.34
CA SER A 74 -18.01 -14.80 -6.32
C SER A 74 -18.57 -13.47 -6.83
N LEU A 75 -18.55 -13.23 -8.15
CA LEU A 75 -19.12 -12.04 -8.78
C LEU A 75 -20.48 -12.32 -9.43
N ARG A 76 -20.88 -13.60 -9.49
CA ARG A 76 -22.22 -14.01 -9.92
C ARG A 76 -23.26 -13.57 -8.87
N GLY A 77 -24.05 -12.55 -9.19
CA GLY A 77 -25.18 -12.09 -8.36
C GLY A 77 -24.87 -10.99 -7.34
N ARG A 78 -23.61 -10.55 -7.19
CA ARG A 78 -23.28 -9.27 -6.55
C ARG A 78 -23.28 -8.21 -7.64
N GLY A 79 -24.09 -7.16 -7.48
CA GLY A 79 -24.27 -6.12 -8.49
C GLY A 79 -22.96 -5.69 -9.16
N GLN A 80 -23.00 -5.47 -10.47
CA GLN A 80 -21.85 -5.14 -11.30
C GLN A 80 -21.00 -4.03 -10.65
N PRO A 81 -19.73 -4.29 -10.29
CA PRO A 81 -18.87 -3.26 -9.72
C PRO A 81 -18.79 -2.02 -10.64
N ARG A 82 -18.78 -0.82 -10.09
CA ARG A 82 -18.47 0.37 -10.89
C ARG A 82 -17.01 0.32 -11.30
N LEU A 83 -16.78 0.39 -12.61
CA LEU A 83 -15.45 0.39 -13.21
C LEU A 83 -14.96 1.82 -13.38
N TRP A 84 -13.72 2.01 -12.95
CA TRP A 84 -13.07 3.29 -12.86
C TRP A 84 -11.69 3.19 -13.52
N TRP A 85 -11.32 4.19 -14.30
CA TRP A 85 -10.01 4.31 -14.93
C TRP A 85 -9.16 5.30 -14.13
N ALA A 86 -8.02 4.84 -13.61
CA ALA A 86 -7.07 5.67 -12.87
C ALA A 86 -6.09 6.37 -13.80
N ARG A 87 -5.85 7.66 -13.53
CA ARG A 87 -4.82 8.43 -14.22
C ARG A 87 -3.42 8.06 -13.73
N TRP A 88 -3.27 7.72 -12.44
CA TRP A 88 -1.97 7.44 -11.83
C TRP A 88 -2.00 6.30 -10.79
N GLY A 89 -0.86 5.64 -10.62
CA GLY A 89 -0.45 5.09 -9.33
C GLY A 89 -0.80 3.63 -9.02
N VAL A 90 -1.55 2.92 -9.87
CA VAL A 90 -1.94 1.52 -9.62
C VAL A 90 -2.18 0.77 -10.92
N GLU A 91 -1.97 -0.56 -10.93
CA GLU A 91 -2.24 -1.47 -12.06
C GLU A 91 -3.70 -1.98 -12.06
N VAL A 92 -4.13 -2.58 -10.94
CA VAL A 92 -5.54 -2.92 -10.63
C VAL A 92 -5.75 -2.84 -9.12
N VAL A 93 -6.79 -2.13 -8.67
CA VAL A 93 -7.15 -2.06 -7.24
C VAL A 93 -8.67 -2.08 -7.03
N ALA A 94 -9.15 -2.94 -6.13
CA ALA A 94 -10.51 -2.83 -5.59
C ALA A 94 -10.52 -1.75 -4.49
N ALA A 95 -11.03 -0.58 -4.82
CA ALA A 95 -11.00 0.58 -3.92
C ALA A 95 -12.01 0.45 -2.78
N SER A 96 -13.18 -0.14 -3.07
CA SER A 96 -14.24 -0.43 -2.11
C SER A 96 -15.19 -1.50 -2.66
N THR A 97 -16.17 -1.93 -1.86
CA THR A 97 -17.17 -2.91 -2.25
C THR A 97 -17.91 -2.43 -3.50
N GLY A 98 -17.72 -3.13 -4.61
CA GLY A 98 -18.31 -2.77 -5.89
C GLY A 98 -17.64 -1.58 -6.58
N GLN A 99 -16.39 -1.23 -6.29
CA GLN A 99 -15.61 -0.24 -7.05
C GLN A 99 -14.23 -0.79 -7.43
N LEU A 100 -13.99 -0.91 -8.72
CA LEU A 100 -12.75 -1.43 -9.29
C LEU A 100 -12.06 -0.35 -10.10
N VAL A 101 -10.78 -0.12 -9.80
CA VAL A 101 -9.95 0.87 -10.45
C VAL A 101 -8.89 0.17 -11.30
N LEU A 102 -8.89 0.47 -12.60
CA LEU A 102 -7.99 -0.08 -13.62
C LEU A 102 -6.97 0.98 -14.02
N SER A 103 -5.73 0.57 -14.29
CA SER A 103 -4.70 1.47 -14.81
C SER A 103 -4.92 1.83 -16.27
N ASP A 104 -4.30 2.93 -16.70
CA ASP A 104 -4.28 3.33 -18.10
C ASP A 104 -3.66 2.28 -19.02
N SER A 105 -2.54 1.68 -18.60
CA SER A 105 -1.87 0.62 -19.37
C SER A 105 -2.73 -0.63 -19.51
N LEU A 106 -3.56 -0.94 -18.51
CA LEU A 106 -4.42 -2.10 -18.54
C LEU A 106 -5.68 -1.83 -19.36
N VAL A 107 -6.25 -0.63 -19.27
CA VAL A 107 -7.38 -0.19 -20.11
C VAL A 107 -6.99 -0.23 -21.59
N ASP A 108 -5.80 0.26 -21.97
CA ASP A 108 -5.30 0.17 -23.35
C ASP A 108 -5.07 -1.29 -23.79
N GLN A 109 -4.55 -2.15 -22.91
CA GLN A 109 -4.38 -3.57 -23.20
C GLN A 109 -5.70 -4.32 -23.39
N ILE A 110 -6.72 -4.01 -22.58
CA ILE A 110 -8.06 -4.58 -22.71
C ILE A 110 -8.70 -4.08 -24.01
N ALA A 111 -8.69 -2.76 -24.25
CA ALA A 111 -9.25 -2.17 -25.45
C ALA A 111 -8.66 -2.76 -26.75
N ARG A 112 -7.36 -3.10 -26.73
CA ARG A 112 -6.65 -3.76 -27.85
C ARG A 112 -6.74 -5.29 -27.85
N ARG A 113 -7.52 -5.91 -26.94
CA ARG A 113 -7.63 -7.37 -26.73
C ARG A 113 -6.27 -8.07 -26.57
N ARG A 114 -5.29 -7.39 -25.98
CA ARG A 114 -3.94 -7.93 -25.75
C ARG A 114 -3.86 -8.80 -24.48
N ILE A 115 -4.87 -8.74 -23.62
CA ILE A 115 -4.96 -9.55 -22.42
C ILE A 115 -6.05 -10.61 -22.59
N ALA A 116 -5.73 -11.86 -22.25
CA ALA A 116 -6.71 -12.94 -22.25
C ALA A 116 -7.71 -12.77 -21.10
N GLY A 117 -8.97 -13.18 -21.30
CA GLY A 117 -10.03 -13.07 -20.30
C GLY A 117 -9.66 -13.70 -18.96
N ASP A 118 -9.03 -14.88 -18.97
CA ASP A 118 -8.61 -15.59 -17.75
C ASP A 118 -7.56 -14.81 -16.95
N LYS A 119 -6.63 -14.13 -17.66
CA LYS A 119 -5.59 -13.29 -17.04
C LYS A 119 -6.22 -12.06 -16.39
N LEU A 120 -7.19 -11.45 -17.07
CA LEU A 120 -7.94 -10.32 -16.53
C LEU A 120 -8.74 -10.73 -15.28
N ALA A 121 -9.43 -11.88 -15.34
CA ALA A 121 -10.17 -12.43 -14.21
C ALA A 121 -9.26 -12.70 -12.99
N ALA A 122 -8.07 -13.26 -13.20
CA ALA A 122 -7.10 -13.49 -12.13
C ALA A 122 -6.62 -12.18 -11.48
N LEU A 123 -6.35 -11.14 -12.26
CA LEU A 123 -5.95 -9.81 -11.75
C LEU A 123 -7.07 -9.14 -10.95
N LEU A 124 -8.30 -9.19 -11.46
CA LEU A 124 -9.48 -8.65 -10.78
C LEU A 124 -9.75 -9.39 -9.47
N LEU A 125 -9.67 -10.71 -9.47
CA LEU A 125 -9.82 -11.54 -8.27
C LEU A 125 -8.77 -11.25 -7.21
N HIS A 126 -7.52 -11.07 -7.62
CA HIS A 126 -6.44 -10.67 -6.71
C HIS A 126 -6.75 -9.30 -6.09
N ALA A 127 -7.16 -8.33 -6.91
CA ALA A 127 -7.52 -7.00 -6.44
C ALA A 127 -8.73 -7.01 -5.47
N ILE A 128 -9.75 -7.83 -5.74
CA ILE A 128 -10.91 -8.02 -4.86
C ILE A 128 -10.51 -8.71 -3.55
N GLY A 129 -9.58 -9.67 -3.58
CA GLY A 129 -9.03 -10.27 -2.36
C GLY A 129 -8.36 -9.25 -1.44
N CYS A 130 -7.79 -8.19 -2.02
CA CYS A 130 -7.21 -7.05 -1.31
C CYS A 130 -8.21 -5.97 -0.88
N GLU A 131 -9.50 -6.11 -1.22
CA GLU A 131 -10.55 -5.13 -0.89
C GLU A 131 -10.73 -4.88 0.63
N PRO A 132 -10.75 -5.91 1.51
CA PRO A 132 -10.94 -5.69 2.94
C PRO A 132 -9.83 -4.82 3.56
N VAL A 133 -8.66 -4.85 2.94
CA VAL A 133 -7.50 -4.04 3.33
C VAL A 133 -7.64 -2.61 2.81
N THR A 134 -8.06 -2.45 1.56
CA THR A 134 -8.06 -1.15 0.85
C THR A 134 -9.25 -0.26 1.24
N SER A 135 -10.38 -0.89 1.57
CA SER A 135 -11.64 -0.23 1.91
C SER A 135 -11.82 0.07 3.41
N SER A 136 -10.91 -0.41 4.25
CA SER A 136 -11.00 -0.26 5.70
C SER A 136 -10.83 1.21 6.12
N ARG A 137 -11.86 1.77 6.78
CA ARG A 137 -11.84 3.13 7.35
C ARG A 137 -10.75 3.29 8.41
N MET A 138 -10.43 2.22 9.14
CA MET A 138 -9.34 2.26 10.11
C MET A 138 -7.99 2.41 9.39
N VAL A 139 -7.82 1.71 8.25
CA VAL A 139 -6.64 1.85 7.39
C VAL A 139 -6.53 3.26 6.82
N ALA A 140 -7.65 3.82 6.37
CA ALA A 140 -7.75 5.19 5.92
C ALA A 140 -7.36 6.20 7.01
N ALA A 141 -7.93 6.08 8.21
CA ALA A 141 -7.71 6.99 9.32
C ALA A 141 -6.23 7.03 9.74
N VAL A 142 -5.61 5.86 9.91
CA VAL A 142 -4.18 5.79 10.27
C VAL A 142 -3.31 6.29 9.13
N ASN A 143 -3.63 6.00 7.87
CA ASN A 143 -2.88 6.54 6.74
C ASN A 143 -2.98 8.08 6.67
N CYS A 144 -4.15 8.66 6.96
CA CYS A 144 -4.30 10.11 7.00
C CYS A 144 -3.59 10.72 8.22
N PHE A 145 -3.63 10.05 9.37
CA PHE A 145 -2.84 10.46 10.55
C PHE A 145 -1.33 10.39 10.27
N CYS A 146 -0.92 9.37 9.53
CA CYS A 146 0.45 9.14 9.11
C CYS A 146 0.80 9.85 7.79
N TRP A 147 -0.03 10.76 7.27
CA TRP A 147 0.21 11.34 5.94
C TRP A 147 1.56 12.05 5.86
N LEU A 148 1.96 12.70 6.96
CA LEU A 148 3.23 13.39 7.07
C LEU A 148 4.41 12.41 7.01
N TRP A 149 4.28 11.27 7.67
CA TRP A 149 5.27 10.19 7.58
C TRP A 149 5.32 9.59 6.16
N VAL A 150 4.16 9.42 5.51
CA VAL A 150 4.08 8.99 4.12
C VAL A 150 4.75 10.01 3.20
N LEU A 151 4.62 11.31 3.47
CA LEU A 151 5.30 12.38 2.73
C LEU A 151 6.82 12.30 2.90
N VAL A 152 7.31 12.18 4.14
CA VAL A 152 8.74 12.04 4.46
C VAL A 152 9.34 10.79 3.81
N THR A 153 8.64 9.65 3.89
CA THR A 153 9.10 8.40 3.28
C THR A 153 9.05 8.46 1.75
N SER A 154 8.05 9.11 1.16
CA SER A 154 7.95 9.30 -0.29
C SER A 154 9.05 10.22 -0.82
N LEU A 155 9.40 11.27 -0.07
CA LEU A 155 10.52 12.16 -0.38
C LEU A 155 11.87 11.45 -0.23
N THR A 156 12.04 10.57 0.75
CA THR A 156 13.32 9.87 1.02
C THR A 156 13.55 8.61 0.18
N ARG A 157 12.49 7.94 -0.28
CA ARG A 157 12.57 6.77 -1.18
C ARG A 157 13.42 6.97 -2.45
N PRO A 158 13.28 8.07 -3.23
CA PRO A 158 14.12 8.31 -4.40
C PRO A 158 15.59 8.50 -4.03
N PHE A 159 15.88 9.15 -2.89
CA PHE A 159 17.25 9.24 -2.37
C PHE A 159 17.79 7.85 -2.08
N GLY A 160 17.05 6.97 -1.37
CA GLY A 160 17.51 5.60 -1.09
C GLY A 160 17.84 4.77 -2.34
N ARG A 161 17.04 4.86 -3.41
CA ARG A 161 17.29 4.12 -4.67
C ARG A 161 18.50 4.66 -5.44
N ARG A 162 18.73 5.98 -5.43
CA ARG A 162 19.88 6.62 -6.08
C ARG A 162 21.16 6.43 -5.25
N ALA A 163 21.01 6.46 -3.93
CA ALA A 163 22.04 6.32 -2.94
C ALA A 163 22.60 4.89 -2.81
N ARG A 164 21.78 3.86 -3.04
CA ARG A 164 22.23 2.45 -3.09
C ARG A 164 23.28 2.15 -4.16
N ARG A 165 23.50 3.06 -5.11
CA ARG A 165 24.56 2.94 -6.14
C ARG A 165 25.95 3.34 -5.64
N LEU A 166 26.05 3.97 -4.46
CA LEU A 166 27.31 4.41 -3.88
C LEU A 166 27.67 3.55 -2.66
N PRO A 167 28.81 2.85 -2.66
CA PRO A 167 29.22 1.96 -1.57
C PRO A 167 29.41 2.68 -0.23
N LEU A 168 29.76 3.97 -0.27
CA LEU A 168 29.91 4.85 0.91
C LEU A 168 28.61 5.02 1.70
N ILE A 169 27.45 4.82 1.07
CA ILE A 169 26.16 5.01 1.73
C ILE A 169 25.77 3.79 2.57
N GLY A 170 26.25 2.60 2.22
CA GLY A 170 26.16 1.44 3.11
C GLY A 170 26.88 1.68 4.44
N ALA A 171 28.03 2.36 4.40
CA ALA A 171 28.77 2.79 5.59
C ALA A 171 28.05 3.93 6.32
N ALA A 172 27.55 4.95 5.62
CA ALA A 172 26.75 6.02 6.22
C ALA A 172 25.47 5.51 6.90
N TRP A 173 24.85 4.46 6.36
CA TRP A 173 23.68 3.84 6.96
C TRP A 173 24.01 3.08 8.25
N LYS A 174 25.21 2.48 8.35
CA LYS A 174 25.74 1.91 9.60
C LYS A 174 26.10 3.02 10.60
N LEU A 175 26.62 4.15 10.12
CA LEU A 175 26.96 5.32 10.95
C LEU A 175 25.74 5.89 11.68
N ARG A 176 24.51 5.72 11.16
CA ARG A 176 23.29 6.14 11.89
C ARG A 176 23.20 5.53 13.29
N TRP A 177 23.66 4.29 13.47
CA TRP A 177 23.64 3.63 14.77
C TRP A 177 24.66 4.21 15.74
N ILE A 178 25.80 4.65 15.22
CA ILE A 178 26.82 5.36 15.99
C ILE A 178 26.27 6.73 16.42
N ILE A 179 25.63 7.47 15.52
CA ILE A 179 24.99 8.77 15.84
C ILE A 179 23.89 8.61 16.89
N PHE A 180 23.02 7.59 16.76
CA PHE A 180 22.02 7.29 17.79
C PHE A 180 22.67 6.95 19.13
N GLY A 181 23.74 6.16 19.14
CA GLY A 181 24.49 5.85 20.36
C GLY A 181 25.07 7.09 21.02
N ILE A 182 25.71 7.97 20.26
CA ILE A 182 26.27 9.24 20.76
C ILE A 182 25.16 10.12 21.36
N ALA A 183 24.04 10.29 20.64
CA ALA A 183 22.93 11.10 21.11
C ALA A 183 22.29 10.56 22.40
N ILE A 184 22.24 9.24 22.57
CA ILE A 184 21.78 8.58 23.80
C ILE A 184 22.75 8.88 24.95
N VAL A 185 24.05 8.66 24.76
CA VAL A 185 25.08 8.91 25.79
C VAL A 185 25.10 10.40 26.18
N GLN A 186 25.04 11.29 25.20
CA GLN A 186 25.00 12.73 25.44
C GLN A 186 23.74 13.14 26.23
N SER A 187 22.57 12.66 25.84
CA SER A 187 21.32 12.98 26.54
C SER A 187 21.29 12.43 27.97
N TRP A 188 21.95 11.28 28.20
CA TRP A 188 22.11 10.69 29.53
C TRP A 188 23.02 11.55 30.42
N LEU A 189 24.19 11.95 29.89
CA LEU A 189 25.15 12.78 30.62
C LEU A 189 24.60 14.17 30.95
N GLU A 190 23.79 14.76 30.06
CA GLU A 190 23.14 16.06 30.28
C GLU A 190 21.88 15.98 31.16
N GLY A 191 21.46 14.80 31.63
CA GLY A 191 20.25 14.61 32.44
C GLY A 191 18.94 14.92 31.69
N ARG A 192 18.98 15.01 30.36
CA ARG A 192 17.86 15.37 29.50
C ARG A 192 17.01 14.15 29.16
N TRP A 193 16.31 13.62 30.17
CA TRP A 193 15.44 12.46 30.07
C TRP A 193 14.44 12.50 28.89
N PRO A 194 13.78 13.64 28.57
CA PRO A 194 12.88 13.69 27.41
C PRO A 194 13.59 13.46 26.07
N ALA A 195 14.80 13.99 25.91
CA ALA A 195 15.60 13.83 24.69
C ALA A 195 16.08 12.38 24.54
N LEU A 196 16.55 11.78 25.63
CA LEU A 196 16.97 10.38 25.69
C LEU A 196 15.84 9.43 25.23
N ILE A 197 14.64 9.60 25.80
CA ILE A 197 13.47 8.79 25.46
C ILE A 197 13.09 8.97 23.99
N GLY A 198 13.08 10.22 23.49
CA GLY A 198 12.80 10.51 22.08
C GLY A 198 13.78 9.82 21.13
N VAL A 199 15.08 9.92 21.39
CA VAL A 199 16.13 9.30 20.57
C VAL A 199 16.03 7.76 20.60
N ALA A 200 15.81 7.16 21.78
CA ALA A 200 15.65 5.72 21.92
C ALA A 200 14.43 5.20 21.13
N ILE A 201 13.30 5.90 21.21
CA ILE A 201 12.08 5.58 20.46
C ILE A 201 12.35 5.62 18.95
N ILE A 202 12.97 6.71 18.46
CA ILE A 202 13.29 6.86 17.02
C ILE A 202 14.25 5.76 16.56
N ALA A 203 15.26 5.41 17.36
CA ALA A 203 16.22 4.36 17.03
C ALA A 203 15.55 2.99 16.86
N VAL A 204 14.68 2.60 17.80
CA VAL A 204 13.91 1.35 17.76
C VAL A 204 12.98 1.35 16.54
N LEU A 205 12.23 2.41 16.33
CA LEU A 205 11.30 2.54 15.21
C LEU A 205 12.03 2.47 13.85
N SER A 206 13.21 3.06 13.75
CA SER A 206 14.03 3.01 12.54
C SER A 206 14.57 1.60 12.24
N ALA A 207 14.74 0.74 13.24
CA ALA A 207 15.09 -0.67 13.07
C ALA A 207 13.90 -1.54 12.65
N VAL A 208 12.74 -1.28 13.26
CA VAL A 208 11.59 -2.19 13.21
C VAL A 208 10.61 -1.84 12.09
N GLY A 209 10.47 -0.55 11.77
CA GLY A 209 9.53 -0.04 10.76
C GLY A 209 9.63 -0.73 9.39
N PRO A 210 10.83 -0.84 8.77
CA PRO A 210 10.96 -1.48 7.45
C PRO A 210 10.51 -2.95 7.44
N ARG A 211 10.77 -3.68 8.54
CA ARG A 211 10.40 -5.10 8.65
C ARG A 211 8.90 -5.27 8.78
N LEU A 212 8.25 -4.43 9.58
CA LEU A 212 6.81 -4.50 9.76
C LEU A 212 6.06 -4.02 8.51
N ALA A 213 6.60 -3.05 7.78
CA ALA A 213 6.07 -2.65 6.47
C ALA A 213 6.15 -3.80 5.45
N ALA A 214 7.30 -4.47 5.34
CA ALA A 214 7.46 -5.63 4.46
C ALA A 214 6.51 -6.78 4.85
N ALA A 215 6.43 -7.12 6.14
CA ALA A 215 5.52 -8.16 6.62
C ALA A 215 4.04 -7.85 6.35
N TRP A 216 3.68 -6.57 6.30
CA TRP A 216 2.33 -6.15 5.92
C TRP A 216 2.09 -6.27 4.42
N GLU A 217 3.03 -5.82 3.59
CA GLU A 217 2.96 -5.97 2.13
C GLU A 217 2.79 -7.45 1.77
N ASP A 218 3.56 -8.34 2.40
CA ASP A 218 3.45 -9.79 2.24
C ASP A 218 2.06 -10.31 2.64
N ARG A 219 1.49 -9.82 3.75
CA ARG A 219 0.16 -10.28 4.20
C ARG A 219 -0.97 -9.77 3.31
N ALA A 220 -0.88 -8.53 2.82
CA ALA A 220 -1.83 -7.99 1.86
C ALA A 220 -1.80 -8.80 0.55
N GLN A 221 -0.60 -9.16 0.09
CA GLN A 221 -0.39 -9.98 -1.10
C GLN A 221 -0.96 -11.40 -0.93
N GLN A 222 -0.78 -12.01 0.25
CA GLN A 222 -1.37 -13.31 0.57
C GLN A 222 -2.91 -13.30 0.52
N LEU A 223 -3.56 -12.23 1.01
CA LEU A 223 -5.03 -12.14 0.95
C LEU A 223 -5.56 -12.11 -0.49
N GLY A 224 -4.85 -11.44 -1.39
CA GLY A 224 -5.14 -11.48 -2.82
C GLY A 224 -4.93 -12.88 -3.41
N ASP A 225 -3.81 -13.54 -3.06
CA ASP A 225 -3.47 -14.88 -3.55
C ASP A 225 -4.46 -15.94 -3.07
N ASP A 226 -4.85 -15.92 -1.79
CA ASP A 226 -5.84 -16.82 -1.19
C ASP A 226 -7.18 -16.73 -1.94
N LYS A 227 -7.59 -15.51 -2.33
CA LYS A 227 -8.82 -15.28 -3.09
C LYS A 227 -8.76 -15.82 -4.51
N VAL A 228 -7.61 -15.69 -5.18
CA VAL A 228 -7.39 -16.23 -6.53
C VAL A 228 -7.38 -17.76 -6.52
N ILE A 229 -6.75 -18.37 -5.51
CA ILE A 229 -6.71 -19.83 -5.33
C ILE A 229 -8.12 -20.38 -5.07
N ALA A 230 -8.89 -19.75 -4.17
CA ALA A 230 -10.24 -20.19 -3.83
C ALA A 230 -11.20 -20.21 -5.04
N GLU A 231 -10.92 -19.42 -6.07
CA GLU A 231 -11.72 -19.31 -7.28
C GLU A 231 -11.14 -20.14 -8.45
N GLY A 232 -10.01 -20.82 -8.26
CA GLY A 232 -9.39 -21.70 -9.25
C GLY A 232 -8.46 -21.02 -10.27
N TYR A 233 -8.17 -19.72 -10.10
CA TYR A 233 -7.33 -18.95 -11.03
C TYR A 233 -5.84 -18.91 -10.62
N GLY A 234 -5.44 -19.68 -9.61
CA GLY A 234 -4.06 -19.72 -9.08
C GLY A 234 -2.99 -19.95 -10.15
N PRO A 235 -3.11 -20.99 -11.00
CA PRO A 235 -2.15 -21.25 -12.08
C PRO A 235 -2.05 -20.12 -13.11
N VAL A 236 -3.15 -19.41 -13.37
CA VAL A 236 -3.18 -18.29 -14.33
C VAL A 236 -2.41 -17.09 -13.76
N LEU A 237 -2.59 -16.79 -12.47
CA LEU A 237 -1.83 -15.74 -11.80
C LEU A 237 -0.34 -16.12 -11.68
N ALA A 238 -0.03 -17.38 -11.43
CA ALA A 238 1.36 -17.88 -11.43
C ALA A 238 2.05 -17.64 -12.78
N GLY A 239 1.35 -17.92 -13.89
CA GLY A 239 1.86 -17.65 -15.24
C GLY A 239 2.03 -16.16 -15.58
N LEU A 240 1.34 -15.25 -14.87
CA LEU A 240 1.55 -13.81 -14.99
C LEU A 240 2.78 -13.34 -14.20
N ILE A 241 3.05 -13.96 -13.06
CA ILE A 241 4.18 -13.62 -12.18
C ILE A 241 5.51 -14.14 -12.77
N VAL A 242 5.47 -15.27 -13.46
CA VAL A 242 6.65 -15.86 -14.11
C VAL A 242 6.91 -15.18 -15.45
N GLY A 243 8.00 -14.44 -15.52
CA GLY A 243 8.51 -13.77 -16.70
C GLY A 243 10.03 -13.81 -16.76
N PRO A 244 10.64 -13.25 -17.82
CA PRO A 244 12.08 -13.37 -18.07
C PRO A 244 12.98 -12.77 -16.98
N GLN A 245 12.44 -11.92 -16.11
CA GLN A 245 13.16 -11.22 -15.04
C GLN A 245 12.68 -11.60 -13.63
N SER A 246 11.87 -12.65 -13.49
CA SER A 246 11.33 -13.06 -12.20
C SER A 246 12.44 -13.48 -11.25
N ARG A 247 12.37 -13.00 -10.02
CA ARG A 247 13.33 -13.33 -8.97
C ARG A 247 12.89 -14.59 -8.23
N LEU A 248 13.80 -15.19 -7.47
CA LEU A 248 13.52 -16.36 -6.64
C LEU A 248 12.22 -16.24 -5.79
N PRO A 249 11.94 -15.09 -5.13
CA PRO A 249 10.69 -14.93 -4.39
C PRO A 249 9.43 -14.98 -5.26
N ASP A 250 9.52 -14.52 -6.51
CA ASP A 250 8.42 -14.52 -7.47
C ASP A 250 8.12 -15.96 -7.94
N LEU A 251 9.18 -16.78 -8.11
CA LEU A 251 9.07 -18.20 -8.46
C LEU A 251 8.48 -19.02 -7.30
N GLU A 252 8.91 -18.76 -6.06
CA GLU A 252 8.34 -19.41 -4.86
C GLU A 252 6.86 -19.05 -4.66
N ARG A 253 6.48 -17.82 -4.99
CA ARG A 253 5.07 -17.40 -5.00
C ARG A 253 4.28 -18.10 -6.10
N ALA A 254 4.80 -18.13 -7.33
CA ALA A 254 4.16 -18.82 -8.45
C ALA A 254 3.95 -20.32 -8.16
N ARG A 255 4.92 -20.97 -7.50
CA ARG A 255 4.81 -22.36 -7.07
C ARG A 255 3.72 -22.59 -6.01
N ARG A 256 3.56 -21.66 -5.07
CA ARG A 256 2.47 -21.70 -4.08
C ARG A 256 1.10 -21.55 -4.75
N LEU A 257 1.00 -20.68 -5.75
CA LEU A 257 -0.23 -20.44 -6.51
C LEU A 257 -0.66 -21.62 -7.40
N THR A 258 0.28 -22.45 -7.85
CA THR A 258 -0.04 -23.66 -8.65
C THR A 258 -0.40 -24.88 -7.80
N GLY A 259 -0.35 -24.80 -6.47
CA GLY A 259 -0.68 -25.91 -5.58
C GLY A 259 0.34 -27.05 -5.57
N THR A 260 1.52 -26.85 -6.16
CA THR A 260 2.65 -27.81 -6.06
C THR A 260 3.42 -27.57 -4.77
N GLY A 261 2.75 -27.80 -3.64
CA GLY A 261 3.43 -28.03 -2.36
C GLY A 261 4.21 -29.36 -2.39
N PRO A 262 5.27 -29.52 -1.59
CA PRO A 262 5.89 -30.83 -1.36
C PRO A 262 4.89 -31.84 -0.79
#